data_AF-A0A927UZR3-F1
#
_entry.id   AF-A0A927UZR3-F1
#
_cell.length_a   1.000
_cell.length_b   1.000
_cell.length_c   1.000
_cell.angle_alpha   90.00
_cell.angle_beta   90.00
_cell.angle_gamma   90.00
#
_symmetry.space_group_name_H-M   'P 1'
#
loop_
_entity.id
_entity.type
_entity.pdbx_description
1 polymer ?
#
loop_
_entity_poly.entity_id
_entity_poly.type
_entity_poly.pdbx_seq_one_letter_code
_entity_poly.pdbx_strand_id
1 'polypeptide(L)'
;HDNGITNFHFEISADLLNDEEIELLRSMRPGLVQLEIGVQTTNPVTLKEIRRYMSLEKITDSFKQIQKMGNIHQHLDLIAGLPFEDYTSFINSFDEIYKLKSNQLQLGFLKVLKGSYMHTMANEYALTYRDTSPYEVLSTKWISYEELLKIKSVEEMLEIHYNSGQFLTALNVLENCFNSPFEMYLKLAEYYNKKGYTNPSYTRVTRTEIFYDFALTIDKVHADIYRDALMHDLYIRERSKKRPGFAFDYRASQQEATVLLKENNYDHRYCHIEPYHYNVWEIDYTGYGTNNPSTGESYIQYLAETAWMIYDYKEHTTLLI
;
A
#
# COMPACT_ATOMS: atom_id res chain seq x y z
N HIS A 1 -16.34 14.68 23.43
CA HIS A 1 -15.33 14.58 24.49
C HIS A 1 -14.10 13.86 23.97
N ASP A 2 -13.48 14.40 22.92
CA ASP A 2 -12.20 13.89 22.42
C ASP A 2 -11.07 14.40 23.31
N ASN A 3 -10.13 13.54 23.68
CA ASN A 3 -8.97 13.87 24.51
C ASN A 3 -7.70 14.15 23.69
N GLY A 4 -7.78 14.04 22.36
CA GLY A 4 -6.68 14.28 21.43
C GLY A 4 -5.65 13.14 21.32
N ILE A 5 -5.85 12.02 22.02
CA ILE A 5 -4.84 10.94 22.12
C ILE A 5 -5.43 9.55 21.85
N THR A 6 -6.66 9.27 22.29
CA THR A 6 -7.28 7.95 22.13
C THR A 6 -7.78 7.75 20.71
N ASN A 7 -7.38 6.66 20.06
CA ASN A 7 -7.85 6.29 18.73
C ASN A 7 -8.76 5.06 18.82
N PHE A 8 -9.73 4.95 17.91
CA PHE A 8 -10.73 3.88 17.85
C PHE A 8 -10.62 3.10 16.54
N HIS A 9 -10.74 1.78 16.63
CA HIS A 9 -10.70 0.88 15.48
C HIS A 9 -12.06 0.19 15.38
N PHE A 10 -12.71 0.29 14.23
CA PHE A 10 -14.01 -0.30 13.97
C PHE A 10 -13.96 -1.22 12.76
N GLU A 11 -14.47 -2.43 12.90
CA GLU A 11 -14.85 -3.27 11.77
C GLU A 11 -16.29 -2.93 11.38
N ILE A 12 -16.52 -2.56 10.13
CA ILE A 12 -17.83 -2.10 9.65
C ILE A 12 -18.23 -2.72 8.31
N SER A 13 -19.53 -2.71 8.03
CA SER A 13 -20.06 -2.87 6.67
C SER A 13 -20.34 -1.48 6.10
N ALA A 14 -19.44 -0.98 5.25
CA ALA A 14 -19.51 0.39 4.73
C ALA A 14 -20.75 0.68 3.87
N ASP A 15 -21.40 -0.33 3.30
CA ASP A 15 -22.64 -0.19 2.54
C ASP A 15 -23.88 0.10 3.39
N LEU A 16 -23.76 0.00 4.72
CA LEU A 16 -24.80 0.34 5.67
C LEU A 16 -24.68 1.79 6.19
N LEU A 17 -23.59 2.49 5.87
CA LEU A 17 -23.39 3.86 6.33
C LEU A 17 -24.42 4.80 5.71
N ASN A 18 -24.99 5.65 6.55
CA ASN A 18 -25.90 6.73 6.13
C ASN A 18 -25.20 8.11 6.16
N ASP A 19 -25.87 9.12 5.62
CA ASP A 19 -25.32 10.47 5.52
C ASP A 19 -25.01 11.11 6.88
N GLU A 20 -25.79 10.82 7.92
CA GLU A 20 -25.54 11.34 9.28
C GLU A 20 -24.26 10.74 9.89
N GLU A 21 -24.03 9.45 9.66
CA GLU A 21 -22.81 8.75 10.10
C GLU A 21 -21.58 9.24 9.33
N ILE A 22 -21.70 9.45 8.01
CA ILE A 22 -20.64 10.03 7.18
C ILE A 22 -20.28 11.45 7.65
N GLU A 23 -21.27 12.28 7.98
CA GLU A 23 -21.03 13.63 8.47
C GLU A 23 -20.43 13.63 9.89
N LEU A 24 -20.83 12.69 10.74
CA LEU A 24 -20.19 12.48 12.02
C LEU A 24 -18.71 12.15 11.85
N LEU A 25 -18.36 11.20 10.96
CA LEU A 25 -16.97 10.84 10.65
C LEU A 25 -16.17 12.04 10.12
N ARG A 26 -16.79 12.88 9.29
CA ARG A 26 -16.16 14.12 8.77
C ARG A 26 -15.75 15.08 9.88
N SER A 27 -16.56 15.19 10.94
CA SER A 27 -16.29 16.11 12.06
C SER A 27 -15.15 15.65 12.99
N MET A 28 -14.67 14.40 12.84
CA MET A 28 -13.66 13.82 13.71
C MET A 28 -12.26 14.35 13.41
N ARG A 29 -11.40 14.48 14.44
CA ARG A 29 -9.99 14.84 14.23
C ARG A 29 -9.27 13.78 13.38
N PRO A 30 -8.26 14.17 12.58
CA PRO A 30 -7.39 13.22 11.90
C PRO A 30 -6.82 12.15 12.84
N GLY A 31 -6.89 10.90 12.39
CA GLY A 31 -6.38 9.73 13.12
C GLY A 31 -7.21 9.30 14.33
N LEU A 32 -8.37 9.91 14.61
CA LEU A 32 -9.25 9.46 15.69
C LEU A 32 -9.82 8.07 15.42
N VAL A 33 -10.18 7.80 14.18
CA VAL A 33 -10.85 6.56 13.77
C VAL A 33 -10.09 5.87 12.65
N GLN A 34 -10.00 4.55 12.79
CA GLN A 34 -9.63 3.62 11.74
C GLN A 34 -10.83 2.71 11.45
N LEU A 35 -11.13 2.54 10.17
CA LEU A 35 -12.21 1.68 9.68
C LEU A 35 -11.62 0.48 8.94
N GLU A 36 -12.04 -0.71 9.33
CA GLU A 36 -11.76 -1.98 8.66
C GLU A 36 -13.05 -2.42 7.95
N ILE A 37 -12.97 -2.54 6.63
CA ILE A 37 -14.12 -2.82 5.76
C ILE A 37 -13.89 -4.16 5.09
N GLY A 38 -14.59 -5.17 5.61
CA GLY A 38 -14.52 -6.53 5.09
C GLY A 38 -15.26 -6.70 3.76
N VAL A 39 -14.55 -6.50 2.64
CA VAL A 39 -15.04 -6.81 1.28
C VAL A 39 -15.06 -8.33 1.07
N GLN A 40 -14.04 -9.02 1.55
CA GLN A 40 -13.78 -10.45 1.43
C GLN A 40 -13.45 -10.91 0.00
N THR A 41 -14.28 -10.54 -0.98
CA THR A 41 -14.09 -10.85 -2.41
C THR A 41 -15.01 -9.94 -3.24
N THR A 42 -14.67 -9.70 -4.51
CA THR A 42 -15.60 -9.05 -5.45
C THR A 42 -16.40 -10.06 -6.28
N ASN A 43 -16.14 -11.37 -6.11
CA ASN A 43 -16.86 -12.43 -6.79
C ASN A 43 -18.29 -12.61 -6.22
N PRO A 44 -19.35 -12.31 -7.00
CA PRO A 44 -20.72 -12.37 -6.52
C PRO A 44 -21.20 -13.79 -6.20
N VAL A 45 -20.64 -14.81 -6.85
CA VAL A 45 -20.97 -16.22 -6.58
C VAL A 45 -20.44 -16.60 -5.20
N THR A 46 -19.20 -16.23 -4.91
CA THR A 46 -18.58 -16.46 -3.60
C THR A 46 -19.32 -15.70 -2.50
N LEU A 47 -19.62 -14.41 -2.69
CA LEU A 47 -20.37 -13.61 -1.71
C LEU A 47 -21.70 -14.26 -1.32
N LYS A 48 -22.44 -14.76 -2.33
CA LYS A 48 -23.69 -15.48 -2.10
C LYS A 48 -23.47 -16.76 -1.31
N GLU A 49 -22.45 -17.54 -1.64
CA GLU A 49 -22.18 -18.82 -0.97
C GLU A 49 -21.81 -18.64 0.50
N ILE A 50 -20.98 -17.63 0.80
CA ILE A 50 -20.59 -17.31 2.17
C ILE A 50 -21.67 -16.50 2.92
N ARG A 51 -22.82 -16.24 2.28
CA ARG A 51 -23.96 -15.49 2.82
C ARG A 51 -23.60 -14.07 3.24
N ARG A 52 -22.67 -13.45 2.50
CA ARG A 52 -22.29 -12.03 2.64
C ARG A 52 -23.19 -11.20 1.73
N TYR A 53 -24.20 -10.57 2.32
CA TYR A 53 -25.07 -9.63 1.62
C TYR A 53 -24.49 -8.24 1.71
N MET A 54 -23.95 -7.74 0.60
CA MET A 54 -23.42 -6.38 0.49
C MET A 54 -23.55 -5.83 -0.93
N SER A 55 -23.41 -4.52 -1.10
CA SER A 55 -23.29 -3.86 -2.41
C SER A 55 -21.89 -3.27 -2.59
N LEU A 56 -21.11 -3.85 -3.51
CA LEU A 56 -19.75 -3.37 -3.81
C LEU A 56 -19.73 -1.92 -4.30
N GLU A 57 -20.74 -1.51 -5.07
CA GLU A 57 -20.94 -0.12 -5.51
C GLU A 57 -21.09 0.82 -4.31
N LYS A 58 -21.99 0.51 -3.37
CA LYS A 58 -22.19 1.31 -2.15
C LYS A 58 -20.97 1.34 -1.24
N ILE A 59 -20.26 0.21 -1.11
CA ILE A 59 -18.98 0.16 -0.38
C ILE A 59 -18.00 1.14 -1.04
N THR A 60 -17.84 1.05 -2.36
CA THR A 60 -16.92 1.90 -3.13
C THR A 60 -17.27 3.38 -2.96
N ASP A 61 -18.55 3.74 -3.04
CA ASP A 61 -19.01 5.12 -2.90
C ASP A 61 -18.77 5.66 -1.50
N SER A 62 -19.15 4.89 -0.46
CA SER A 62 -18.97 5.29 0.94
C SER A 62 -17.48 5.39 1.29
N PHE A 63 -16.68 4.41 0.86
CA PHE A 63 -15.23 4.41 1.01
C PHE A 63 -14.61 5.65 0.36
N LYS A 64 -14.97 5.98 -0.88
CA LYS A 64 -14.46 7.18 -1.58
C LYS A 64 -14.89 8.46 -0.89
N GLN A 65 -16.11 8.53 -0.36
CA GLN A 65 -16.57 9.69 0.40
C GLN A 65 -15.75 9.91 1.67
N ILE A 66 -15.47 8.85 2.42
CA ILE A 66 -14.64 8.88 3.63
C ILE A 66 -13.19 9.19 3.27
N GLN A 67 -12.65 8.59 2.21
CA GLN A 67 -11.28 8.80 1.74
C GLN A 67 -11.00 10.28 1.45
N LYS A 68 -11.95 10.98 0.80
CA LYS A 68 -11.86 12.41 0.48
C LYS A 68 -11.79 13.32 1.70
N MET A 69 -12.17 12.83 2.88
CA MET A 69 -12.10 13.62 4.11
C MET A 69 -10.66 13.69 4.66
N GLY A 70 -9.80 12.73 4.31
CA GLY A 70 -8.39 12.71 4.70
C GLY A 70 -8.10 12.52 6.20
N ASN A 71 -9.12 12.37 7.03
CA ASN A 71 -9.01 12.28 8.49
C ASN A 71 -9.17 10.85 9.04
N ILE A 72 -9.73 9.93 8.25
CA ILE A 72 -10.01 8.54 8.63
C ILE A 72 -9.04 7.57 7.94
N HIS A 73 -8.42 6.70 8.72
CA HIS A 73 -7.59 5.63 8.18
C HIS A 73 -8.48 4.45 7.75
N GLN A 74 -8.35 3.97 6.51
CA GLN A 74 -9.24 2.94 5.96
C GLN A 74 -8.48 1.70 5.54
N HIS A 75 -8.95 0.54 5.99
CA HIS A 75 -8.48 -0.80 5.64
C HIS A 75 -9.55 -1.51 4.83
N LEU A 76 -9.12 -2.20 3.78
CA LEU A 76 -9.98 -3.09 2.99
C LEU A 76 -9.44 -4.51 3.13
N ASP A 77 -10.35 -5.46 3.34
CA ASP A 77 -9.95 -6.86 3.55
C ASP A 77 -10.44 -7.76 2.43
N LEU A 78 -9.56 -8.63 1.95
CA LEU A 78 -9.87 -9.74 1.06
C LEU A 78 -9.51 -11.07 1.74
N ILE A 79 -10.22 -12.15 1.42
CA ILE A 79 -9.92 -13.49 1.93
C ILE A 79 -9.73 -14.44 0.75
N ALA A 80 -8.54 -15.01 0.63
CA ALA A 80 -8.25 -16.05 -0.35
C ALA A 80 -8.73 -17.43 0.10
N GLY A 81 -9.11 -18.26 -0.87
CA GLY A 81 -9.52 -19.64 -0.64
C GLY A 81 -10.98 -19.80 -0.22
N LEU A 82 -11.81 -18.78 -0.47
CA LEU A 82 -13.25 -18.88 -0.28
C LEU A 82 -13.88 -19.84 -1.31
N PRO A 83 -15.08 -20.40 -1.02
CA PRO A 83 -15.80 -21.22 -1.99
C PRO A 83 -16.10 -20.50 -3.30
N PHE A 84 -16.06 -21.22 -4.43
CA PHE A 84 -16.28 -20.67 -5.78
C PHE A 84 -15.28 -19.59 -6.24
N GLU A 85 -14.18 -19.42 -5.51
CA GLU A 85 -13.10 -18.51 -5.86
C GLU A 85 -11.87 -19.32 -6.28
N ASP A 86 -11.54 -19.23 -7.56
CA ASP A 86 -10.30 -19.75 -8.12
C ASP A 86 -9.21 -18.67 -8.15
N TYR A 87 -8.01 -19.06 -8.59
CA TYR A 87 -6.87 -18.15 -8.65
C TYR A 87 -7.13 -16.90 -9.51
N THR A 88 -7.83 -17.05 -10.64
CA THR A 88 -8.07 -15.92 -11.56
C THR A 88 -9.11 -14.94 -10.99
N SER A 89 -10.19 -15.44 -10.41
CA SER A 89 -11.21 -14.62 -9.76
C SER A 89 -10.70 -13.91 -8.51
N PHE A 90 -9.78 -14.52 -7.76
CA PHE A 90 -9.08 -13.83 -6.66
C PHE A 90 -8.20 -12.68 -7.17
N ILE A 91 -7.42 -12.89 -8.25
CA ILE A 91 -6.61 -11.83 -8.87
C ILE A 91 -7.49 -10.64 -9.29
N ASN A 92 -8.64 -10.91 -9.91
CA ASN A 92 -9.59 -9.86 -10.28
C ASN A 92 -10.07 -9.07 -9.05
N SER A 93 -10.40 -9.77 -7.95
CA SER A 93 -10.81 -9.12 -6.69
C SER A 93 -9.70 -8.26 -6.11
N PHE A 94 -8.46 -8.77 -6.09
CA PHE A 94 -7.29 -8.03 -5.65
C PHE A 94 -7.09 -6.75 -6.48
N ASP A 95 -7.07 -6.88 -7.81
CA ASP A 95 -6.82 -5.77 -8.72
C ASP A 95 -7.92 -4.71 -8.66
N GLU A 96 -9.17 -5.11 -8.46
CA GLU A 96 -10.31 -4.20 -8.29
C GLU A 96 -10.22 -3.42 -6.98
N ILE A 97 -9.93 -4.09 -5.87
CA ILE A 97 -9.86 -3.47 -4.54
C ILE A 97 -8.59 -2.64 -4.37
N TYR A 98 -7.46 -3.07 -4.92
CA TYR A 98 -6.21 -2.30 -4.87
C TYR A 98 -6.35 -0.92 -5.54
N LYS A 99 -7.20 -0.80 -6.58
CA LYS A 99 -7.49 0.48 -7.25
C LYS A 99 -8.21 1.50 -6.35
N LEU A 100 -8.82 1.05 -5.24
CA LEU A 100 -9.42 1.95 -4.27
C LEU A 100 -8.37 2.69 -3.43
N LYS A 101 -7.10 2.22 -3.43
CA LYS A 101 -5.99 2.88 -2.74
C LYS A 101 -6.27 3.16 -1.26
N SER A 102 -6.74 2.13 -0.55
CA SER A 102 -6.91 2.18 0.91
C SER A 102 -5.58 2.34 1.62
N ASN A 103 -5.61 2.87 2.85
CA ASN A 103 -4.38 3.06 3.60
C ASN A 103 -3.70 1.72 3.92
N GLN A 104 -4.49 0.66 4.08
CA GLN A 104 -4.01 -0.72 4.06
C GLN A 104 -4.96 -1.62 3.28
N LEU A 105 -4.41 -2.63 2.64
CA LEU A 105 -5.14 -3.73 2.03
C LEU A 105 -4.69 -5.02 2.71
N GLN A 106 -5.59 -5.64 3.47
CA GLN A 106 -5.30 -6.88 4.17
C GLN A 106 -5.71 -8.06 3.29
N LEU A 107 -4.78 -9.00 3.09
CA LEU A 107 -5.12 -10.30 2.53
C LEU A 107 -5.15 -11.34 3.67
N GLY A 108 -6.33 -11.87 3.92
CA GLY A 108 -6.56 -13.01 4.77
C GLY A 108 -6.61 -14.31 3.97
N PHE A 109 -6.53 -15.42 4.67
CA PHE A 109 -6.69 -16.77 4.11
C PHE A 109 -7.79 -17.48 4.88
N LEU A 110 -8.67 -18.20 4.17
CA LEU A 110 -9.81 -18.87 4.78
C LEU A 110 -9.35 -19.79 5.92
N LYS A 111 -9.99 -19.65 7.08
CA LYS A 111 -9.78 -20.50 8.26
C LYS A 111 -10.98 -21.40 8.47
N VAL A 112 -10.75 -22.71 8.61
CA VAL A 112 -11.82 -23.70 8.80
C VAL A 112 -11.98 -24.01 10.28
N LEU A 113 -12.84 -23.22 10.95
CA LEU A 113 -13.07 -23.36 12.38
C LEU A 113 -14.10 -24.46 12.68
N LYS A 114 -13.82 -25.31 13.67
CA LYS A 114 -14.75 -26.37 14.11
C LYS A 114 -16.11 -25.78 14.49
N GLY A 115 -17.19 -26.35 13.95
CA GLY A 115 -18.56 -25.89 14.17
C GLY A 115 -19.02 -24.76 13.24
N SER A 116 -18.15 -24.20 12.41
CA SER A 116 -18.55 -23.24 11.36
C SER A 116 -19.22 -23.93 10.18
N TYR A 117 -19.96 -23.15 9.37
CA TYR A 117 -20.52 -23.64 8.11
C TYR A 117 -19.42 -24.19 7.18
N MET A 118 -18.27 -23.52 7.08
CA MET A 118 -17.14 -23.99 6.27
C MET A 118 -16.64 -25.38 6.72
N HIS A 119 -16.61 -25.66 8.02
CA HIS A 119 -16.24 -26.97 8.53
C HIS A 119 -17.26 -28.06 8.15
N THR A 120 -18.56 -27.73 8.12
CA THR A 120 -19.59 -28.69 7.66
C THR A 120 -19.49 -29.00 6.17
N MET A 121 -19.01 -28.06 5.36
CA MET A 121 -18.83 -28.20 3.92
C MET A 121 -17.46 -28.74 3.51
N ALA A 122 -16.58 -29.08 4.47
CA ALA A 122 -15.19 -29.41 4.19
C ALA A 122 -15.01 -30.52 3.15
N ASN A 123 -15.81 -31.59 3.23
CA ASN A 123 -15.77 -32.67 2.26
C ASN A 123 -16.30 -32.24 0.89
N GLU A 124 -17.41 -31.49 0.85
CA GLU A 124 -18.07 -31.07 -0.39
C GLU A 124 -17.22 -30.08 -1.20
N TYR A 125 -16.56 -29.16 -0.50
CA TYR A 125 -15.64 -28.19 -1.08
C TYR A 125 -14.22 -28.70 -1.21
N ALA A 126 -13.97 -29.99 -0.92
CA ALA A 126 -12.65 -30.62 -0.94
C ALA A 126 -11.58 -29.80 -0.19
N LEU A 127 -11.93 -29.27 0.98
CA LEU A 127 -11.04 -28.43 1.78
C LEU A 127 -9.92 -29.30 2.37
N THR A 128 -8.68 -28.96 2.05
CA THR A 128 -7.51 -29.38 2.82
C THR A 128 -7.09 -28.20 3.67
N TYR A 129 -6.95 -28.37 4.98
CA TYR A 129 -6.66 -27.28 5.91
C TYR A 129 -5.86 -27.78 7.11
N ARG A 130 -5.23 -26.86 7.84
CA ARG A 130 -4.45 -27.19 9.04
C ARG A 130 -5.39 -27.62 10.18
N ASP A 131 -5.06 -28.71 10.85
CA ASP A 131 -5.78 -29.23 12.02
C ASP A 131 -5.47 -28.47 13.32
N THR A 132 -4.51 -27.54 13.25
CA THR A 132 -4.00 -26.70 14.34
C THR A 132 -4.13 -25.24 13.97
N SER A 133 -4.25 -24.38 15.00
CA SER A 133 -4.30 -22.93 14.82
C SER A 133 -3.15 -22.44 13.92
N PRO A 134 -3.41 -21.60 12.90
CA PRO A 134 -4.65 -20.82 12.69
C PRO A 134 -5.76 -21.50 11.87
N TYR A 135 -5.71 -22.82 11.66
CA TYR A 135 -6.72 -23.60 10.89
C TYR A 135 -6.90 -23.17 9.44
N GLU A 136 -5.85 -22.60 8.86
CA GLU A 136 -5.88 -22.06 7.51
C GLU A 136 -6.02 -23.14 6.44
N VAL A 137 -6.74 -22.81 5.37
CA VAL A 137 -6.88 -23.66 4.19
C VAL A 137 -5.57 -23.77 3.42
N LEU A 138 -5.24 -24.99 3.01
CA LEU A 138 -4.12 -25.33 2.15
C LEU A 138 -4.58 -25.53 0.70
N SER A 139 -5.81 -25.97 0.46
CA SER A 139 -6.41 -25.99 -0.88
C SER A 139 -7.92 -26.15 -0.78
N THR A 140 -8.61 -25.79 -1.86
CA THR A 140 -10.04 -26.05 -2.03
C THR A 140 -10.29 -26.77 -3.34
N LYS A 141 -11.56 -27.05 -3.64
CA LYS A 141 -12.01 -27.51 -4.94
C LYS A 141 -11.66 -26.56 -6.10
N TRP A 142 -11.45 -25.27 -5.83
CA TRP A 142 -11.27 -24.23 -6.85
C TRP A 142 -9.85 -23.67 -6.93
N ILE A 143 -9.07 -23.74 -5.84
CA ILE A 143 -7.70 -23.22 -5.80
C ILE A 143 -6.74 -24.24 -5.21
N SER A 144 -5.62 -24.44 -5.89
CA SER A 144 -4.57 -25.38 -5.49
C SER A 144 -3.69 -24.81 -4.37
N TYR A 145 -2.93 -25.69 -3.72
CA TYR A 145 -1.95 -25.27 -2.71
C TYR A 145 -0.84 -24.39 -3.30
N GLU A 146 -0.39 -24.68 -4.52
CA GLU A 146 0.63 -23.86 -5.19
C GLU A 146 0.14 -22.43 -5.46
N GLU A 147 -1.11 -22.29 -5.90
CA GLU A 147 -1.73 -20.97 -6.15
C GLU A 147 -1.93 -20.19 -4.84
N LEU A 148 -2.34 -20.85 -3.76
CA LEU A 148 -2.42 -20.21 -2.43
C LEU A 148 -1.04 -19.77 -1.92
N LEU A 149 0.03 -20.53 -2.18
CA LEU A 149 1.39 -20.10 -1.86
C LEU A 149 1.82 -18.87 -2.65
N LYS A 150 1.40 -18.73 -3.92
CA LYS A 150 1.64 -17.51 -4.72
C LYS A 150 0.91 -16.31 -4.11
N ILE A 151 -0.36 -16.46 -3.73
CA ILE A 151 -1.11 -15.39 -3.06
C ILE A 151 -0.46 -15.00 -1.73
N LYS A 152 0.05 -15.96 -0.95
CA LYS A 152 0.83 -15.67 0.27
C LYS A 152 2.08 -14.85 0.00
N SER A 153 2.80 -15.18 -1.07
CA SER A 153 3.99 -14.43 -1.44
C SER A 153 3.64 -12.99 -1.87
N VAL A 154 2.48 -12.78 -2.49
CA VAL A 154 1.94 -11.45 -2.80
C VAL A 154 1.56 -10.69 -1.54
N GLU A 155 0.88 -11.34 -0.59
CA GLU A 155 0.50 -10.75 0.71
C GLU A 155 1.73 -10.25 1.48
N GLU A 156 2.81 -11.04 1.53
CA GLU A 156 4.05 -10.63 2.19
C GLU A 156 4.66 -9.37 1.54
N MET A 157 4.67 -9.30 0.20
CA MET A 157 5.21 -8.14 -0.51
C MET A 157 4.33 -6.90 -0.37
N LEU A 158 3.01 -7.08 -0.35
CA LEU A 158 2.04 -6.03 -0.08
C LEU A 158 2.25 -5.46 1.34
N GLU A 159 2.45 -6.32 2.34
CA GLU A 159 2.69 -5.90 3.71
C GLU A 159 3.98 -5.07 3.83
N ILE A 160 5.07 -5.58 3.23
CA ILE A 160 6.38 -4.92 3.30
C ILE A 160 6.37 -3.58 2.56
N HIS A 161 5.75 -3.49 1.39
CA HIS A 161 5.93 -2.34 0.50
C HIS A 161 4.76 -1.36 0.50
N TYR A 162 3.52 -1.85 0.56
CA TYR A 162 2.31 -1.03 0.53
C TYR A 162 1.81 -0.67 1.94
N ASN A 163 1.47 -1.66 2.76
CA ASN A 163 0.85 -1.43 4.08
C ASN A 163 1.80 -0.76 5.07
N SER A 164 3.12 -0.92 4.88
CA SER A 164 4.14 -0.19 5.63
C SER A 164 4.13 1.32 5.33
N GLY A 165 3.57 1.71 4.18
CA GLY A 165 3.56 3.07 3.63
C GLY A 165 4.94 3.61 3.26
N GLN A 166 5.99 2.78 3.26
CA GLN A 166 7.38 3.23 3.12
C GLN A 166 7.85 3.37 1.66
N PHE A 167 7.06 2.93 0.68
CA PHE A 167 7.46 2.87 -0.72
C PHE A 167 6.39 3.43 -1.65
N LEU A 168 5.51 4.26 -1.09
CA LEU A 168 4.31 4.70 -1.76
C LEU A 168 4.67 5.37 -3.09
N THR A 169 5.56 6.38 -3.08
CA THR A 169 6.00 7.14 -4.25
C THR A 169 6.58 6.22 -5.31
N ALA A 170 7.50 5.33 -4.91
CA ALA A 170 8.15 4.39 -5.82
C ALA A 170 7.18 3.34 -6.40
N LEU A 171 6.19 2.89 -5.62
CA LEU A 171 5.13 2.00 -6.09
C LEU A 171 4.28 2.66 -7.16
N ASN A 172 3.93 3.95 -7.02
CA ASN A 172 3.16 4.65 -8.05
C ASN A 172 3.91 4.72 -9.40
N VAL A 173 5.23 4.88 -9.38
CA VAL A 173 6.06 4.76 -10.59
C VAL A 173 5.95 3.36 -11.17
N LEU A 174 6.25 2.35 -10.34
CA LEU A 174 6.39 0.96 -10.76
C LEU A 174 5.08 0.35 -11.27
N GLU A 175 3.95 0.74 -10.68
CA GLU A 175 2.62 0.27 -11.06
C GLU A 175 2.31 0.54 -12.54
N ASN A 176 2.84 1.62 -13.12
CA ASN A 176 2.64 1.93 -14.55
C ASN A 176 3.31 0.92 -15.49
N CYS A 177 4.21 0.08 -14.99
CA CYS A 177 4.84 -1.00 -15.75
C CYS A 177 3.97 -2.27 -15.81
N PHE A 178 2.84 -2.31 -15.10
CA PHE A 178 2.00 -3.51 -14.96
C PHE A 178 0.53 -3.20 -15.23
N ASN A 179 -0.17 -4.15 -15.87
CA ASN A 179 -1.62 -4.06 -16.04
C ASN A 179 -2.40 -4.55 -14.80
N SER A 180 -1.74 -5.34 -13.96
CA SER A 180 -2.27 -5.97 -12.76
C SER A 180 -1.36 -5.68 -11.57
N PRO A 181 -1.83 -5.00 -10.51
CA PRO A 181 -1.05 -4.86 -9.29
C PRO A 181 -0.73 -6.21 -8.64
N PHE A 182 -1.61 -7.22 -8.75
CA PHE A 182 -1.29 -8.57 -8.28
C PHE A 182 -0.03 -9.12 -8.97
N GLU A 183 0.06 -8.98 -10.30
CA GLU A 183 1.23 -9.43 -11.06
C GLU A 183 2.51 -8.69 -10.62
N MET A 184 2.43 -7.38 -10.38
CA MET A 184 3.55 -6.57 -9.87
C MET A 184 4.08 -7.15 -8.55
N TYR A 185 3.21 -7.37 -7.56
CA TYR A 185 3.62 -7.94 -6.27
C TYR A 185 4.11 -9.38 -6.39
N LEU A 186 3.54 -10.17 -7.31
CA LEU A 186 4.02 -11.53 -7.57
C LEU A 186 5.45 -11.51 -8.13
N LYS A 187 5.75 -10.61 -9.08
CA LYS A 187 7.12 -10.42 -9.59
C LYS A 187 8.10 -9.97 -8.52
N LEU A 188 7.66 -9.09 -7.63
CA LEU A 188 8.47 -8.66 -6.49
C LEU A 188 8.76 -9.83 -5.54
N ALA A 189 7.77 -10.68 -5.28
CA ALA A 189 7.93 -11.87 -4.45
C ALA A 189 8.88 -12.89 -5.08
N GLU A 190 8.75 -13.14 -6.40
CA GLU A 190 9.68 -13.96 -7.17
C GLU A 190 11.13 -13.43 -7.08
N TYR A 191 11.31 -12.11 -7.13
CA TYR A 191 12.61 -11.46 -6.99
C TYR A 191 13.21 -11.67 -5.59
N TYR A 192 12.43 -11.46 -4.54
CA TYR A 192 12.84 -11.73 -3.15
C TYR A 192 13.29 -13.17 -2.96
N ASN A 193 12.49 -14.13 -3.45
CA ASN A 193 12.81 -15.55 -3.37
C ASN A 193 14.10 -15.89 -4.14
N LYS A 194 14.25 -15.41 -5.36
CA LYS A 194 15.44 -15.66 -6.20
C LYS A 194 16.72 -15.11 -5.58
N LYS A 195 16.64 -13.97 -4.89
CA LYS A 195 17.78 -13.32 -4.23
C LYS A 195 18.03 -13.82 -2.81
N GLY A 196 17.12 -14.62 -2.25
CA GLY A 196 17.22 -15.12 -0.88
C GLY A 196 16.95 -14.03 0.17
N TYR A 197 16.13 -13.02 -0.14
CA TYR A 197 15.78 -11.95 0.78
C TYR A 197 14.71 -12.41 1.79
N THR A 198 15.08 -13.30 2.72
CA THR A 198 14.15 -13.90 3.69
C THR A 198 14.20 -13.29 5.09
N ASN A 199 15.04 -12.27 5.31
CA ASN A 199 15.24 -11.70 6.64
C ASN A 199 14.15 -10.64 6.96
N PRO A 200 13.26 -10.87 7.94
CA PRO A 200 12.23 -9.89 8.30
C PRO A 200 12.81 -8.62 8.94
N SER A 201 14.07 -8.64 9.39
CA SER A 201 14.75 -7.53 10.08
C SER A 201 15.57 -6.64 9.15
N TYR A 202 15.31 -6.65 7.84
CA TYR A 202 15.95 -5.70 6.93
C TYR A 202 15.66 -4.25 7.35
N THR A 203 16.72 -3.44 7.36
CA THR A 203 16.57 -2.00 7.62
C THR A 203 15.79 -1.34 6.49
N ARG A 204 15.17 -0.19 6.75
CA ARG A 204 14.48 0.59 5.72
C ARG A 204 15.38 0.86 4.52
N VAL A 205 16.62 1.31 4.76
CA VAL A 205 17.63 1.54 3.71
C VAL A 205 17.88 0.29 2.89
N THR A 206 18.00 -0.87 3.52
CA THR A 206 18.18 -2.14 2.78
C THR A 206 16.96 -2.48 1.93
N ARG A 207 15.74 -2.28 2.44
CA ARG A 207 14.52 -2.48 1.63
C ARG A 207 14.42 -1.48 0.47
N THR A 208 14.84 -0.24 0.67
CA THR A 208 14.98 0.77 -0.38
C THR A 208 15.96 0.32 -1.47
N GLU A 209 17.13 -0.22 -1.09
CA GLU A 209 18.09 -0.78 -2.04
C GLU A 209 17.53 -1.98 -2.80
N ILE A 210 16.83 -2.90 -2.10
CA ILE A 210 16.18 -4.06 -2.72
C ILE A 210 15.11 -3.61 -3.73
N PHE A 211 14.25 -2.65 -3.36
CA PHE A 211 13.22 -2.14 -4.25
C PHE A 211 13.82 -1.49 -5.49
N TYR A 212 14.87 -0.67 -5.31
CA TYR A 212 15.58 -0.05 -6.43
C TYR A 212 16.14 -1.10 -7.38
N ASP A 213 16.87 -2.09 -6.87
CA ASP A 213 17.43 -3.15 -7.69
C ASP A 213 16.35 -3.95 -8.43
N PHE A 214 15.21 -4.23 -7.77
CA PHE A 214 14.06 -4.87 -8.41
C PHE A 214 13.48 -4.01 -9.53
N ALA A 215 13.22 -2.73 -9.27
CA ALA A 215 12.66 -1.80 -10.24
C ALA A 215 13.55 -1.74 -11.50
N LEU A 216 14.88 -1.74 -11.34
CA LEU A 216 15.82 -1.78 -12.46
C LEU A 216 15.79 -3.09 -13.27
N THR A 217 15.28 -4.19 -12.71
CA THR A 217 15.04 -5.42 -13.51
C THR A 217 13.81 -5.33 -14.40
N ILE A 218 12.86 -4.44 -14.05
CA ILE A 218 11.60 -4.23 -14.78
C ILE A 218 11.75 -3.07 -15.76
N ASP A 219 12.22 -1.94 -15.27
CA ASP A 219 12.28 -0.67 -16.00
C ASP A 219 13.57 0.09 -15.67
N LYS A 220 14.65 -0.34 -16.33
CA LYS A 220 15.95 0.31 -16.18
C LYS A 220 16.02 1.70 -16.81
N VAL A 221 15.14 2.01 -17.76
CA VAL A 221 15.18 3.28 -18.52
C VAL A 221 14.86 4.44 -17.59
N HIS A 222 13.96 4.25 -16.62
CA HIS A 222 13.57 5.27 -15.65
C HIS A 222 14.29 5.14 -14.30
N ALA A 223 15.52 4.59 -14.28
CA ALA A 223 16.33 4.43 -13.07
C ALA A 223 16.40 5.70 -12.20
N ASP A 224 16.55 6.87 -12.83
CA ASP A 224 16.65 8.14 -12.13
C ASP A 224 15.34 8.55 -11.45
N ILE A 225 14.18 8.19 -12.04
CA ILE A 225 12.87 8.42 -11.42
C ILE A 225 12.72 7.55 -10.17
N TYR A 226 13.09 6.26 -10.24
CA TYR A 226 13.04 5.38 -9.08
C TYR A 226 13.95 5.83 -7.95
N ARG A 227 15.15 6.32 -8.27
CA ARG A 227 16.05 6.91 -7.26
C ARG A 227 15.34 8.06 -6.56
N ASP A 228 14.85 9.04 -7.30
CA ASP A 228 14.24 10.23 -6.74
C ASP A 228 12.99 9.86 -5.92
N ALA A 229 12.12 8.99 -6.44
CA ALA A 229 10.94 8.50 -5.73
C ALA A 229 11.30 7.81 -4.39
N LEU A 230 12.28 6.91 -4.41
CA LEU A 230 12.72 6.18 -3.20
C LEU A 230 13.44 7.08 -2.19
N MET A 231 14.16 8.09 -2.65
CA MET A 231 14.78 9.08 -1.78
C MET A 231 13.72 9.96 -1.11
N HIS A 232 12.66 10.34 -1.85
CA HIS A 232 11.50 11.03 -1.31
C HIS A 232 10.80 10.19 -0.24
N ASP A 233 10.45 8.93 -0.57
CA ASP A 233 9.84 7.97 0.35
C ASP A 233 10.66 7.75 1.64
N LEU A 234 11.99 7.71 1.52
CA LEU A 234 12.89 7.54 2.66
C LEU A 234 12.85 8.74 3.61
N TYR A 235 13.00 9.96 3.08
CA TYR A 235 13.18 11.17 3.90
C TYR A 235 11.88 11.84 4.33
N ILE A 236 10.77 11.65 3.62
CA ILE A 236 9.46 12.19 4.05
C ILE A 236 9.03 11.60 5.40
N ARG A 237 9.48 10.38 5.72
CA ARG A 237 9.13 9.70 6.96
C ARG A 237 10.10 9.94 8.09
N GLU A 238 11.41 9.87 7.83
CA GLU A 238 12.41 10.01 8.89
C GLU A 238 13.73 10.56 8.36
N ARG A 239 14.51 11.11 9.29
CA ARG A 239 15.88 11.50 9.01
C ARG A 239 16.79 10.28 8.97
N SER A 240 16.87 9.63 7.81
CA SER A 240 17.77 8.49 7.65
C SER A 240 19.23 8.89 7.89
N LYS A 241 19.92 8.12 8.74
CA LYS A 241 21.36 8.31 9.03
C LYS A 241 22.26 7.69 7.97
N LYS A 242 21.76 6.68 7.25
CA LYS A 242 22.49 5.96 6.21
C LYS A 242 21.82 6.22 4.86
N ARG A 243 22.63 6.58 3.85
CA ARG A 243 22.14 6.76 2.48
C ARG A 243 22.19 5.42 1.74
N PRO A 244 21.18 5.11 0.90
CA PRO A 244 21.26 3.98 -0.03
C PRO A 244 22.45 4.11 -0.98
N GLY A 245 23.04 2.98 -1.39
CA GLY A 245 24.20 2.97 -2.29
C GLY A 245 23.94 3.54 -3.69
N PHE A 246 22.70 3.56 -4.15
CA PHE A 246 22.31 4.14 -5.44
C PHE A 246 22.08 5.66 -5.41
N ALA A 247 22.00 6.27 -4.21
CA ALA A 247 21.78 7.69 -4.07
C ALA A 247 22.98 8.49 -4.62
N PHE A 248 22.74 9.70 -5.12
CA PHE A 248 23.83 10.58 -5.52
C PHE A 248 24.80 10.87 -4.35
N ASP A 249 26.07 11.11 -4.70
CA ASP A 249 27.08 11.52 -3.74
C ASP A 249 26.75 12.92 -3.20
N TYR A 250 26.17 12.94 -2.01
CA TYR A 250 25.73 14.15 -1.33
C TYR A 250 26.86 15.18 -1.11
N ARG A 251 28.12 14.74 -1.10
CA ARG A 251 29.27 15.64 -0.91
C ARG A 251 29.39 16.69 -2.01
N ALA A 252 28.97 16.36 -3.25
CA ALA A 252 28.99 17.30 -4.35
C ALA A 252 28.03 18.49 -4.13
N SER A 253 26.96 18.24 -3.38
CA SER A 253 25.82 19.13 -3.16
C SER A 253 25.81 19.77 -1.76
N GLN A 254 26.75 19.39 -0.89
CA GLN A 254 26.71 19.74 0.54
C GLN A 254 26.86 21.24 0.81
N GLN A 255 27.68 21.94 0.03
CA GLN A 255 27.89 23.38 0.19
C GLN A 255 26.62 24.16 -0.17
N GLU A 256 26.02 23.85 -1.32
CA GLU A 256 24.77 24.46 -1.80
C GLU A 256 23.60 24.16 -0.85
N ALA A 257 23.45 22.89 -0.45
CA ALA A 257 22.50 22.47 0.58
C ALA A 257 22.60 23.29 1.88
N THR A 258 23.83 23.56 2.34
CA THR A 258 24.07 24.36 3.55
C THR A 258 23.69 25.83 3.36
N VAL A 259 23.90 26.39 2.17
CA VAL A 259 23.49 27.77 1.83
C VAL A 259 21.97 27.86 1.80
N LEU A 260 21.30 26.95 1.08
CA LEU A 260 19.84 26.92 0.95
C LEU A 260 19.14 26.78 2.30
N LEU A 261 19.64 25.89 3.18
CA LEU A 261 19.11 25.77 4.55
C LEU A 261 19.22 27.10 5.33
N LYS A 262 20.36 27.79 5.23
CA LYS A 262 20.58 29.07 5.93
C LYS A 262 19.71 30.19 5.38
N GLU A 263 19.62 30.31 4.06
CA GLU A 263 18.80 31.34 3.38
C GLU A 263 17.31 31.19 3.71
N ASN A 264 16.85 29.94 3.92
CA ASN A 264 15.48 29.62 4.30
C ASN A 264 15.28 29.50 5.83
N ASN A 265 16.26 29.89 6.65
CA ASN A 265 16.20 29.86 8.12
C ASN A 265 15.95 28.47 8.76
N TYR A 266 16.39 27.39 8.10
CA TYR A 266 16.30 26.02 8.63
C TYR A 266 17.57 25.59 9.34
N ASP A 267 17.42 24.86 10.44
CA ASP A 267 18.52 24.32 11.21
C ASP A 267 18.87 22.88 10.76
N HIS A 268 20.09 22.71 10.25
CA HIS A 268 20.66 21.41 9.87
C HIS A 268 20.59 20.32 10.95
N ARG A 269 20.42 20.67 12.23
CA ARG A 269 20.23 19.70 13.32
C ARG A 269 18.88 19.00 13.27
N TYR A 270 17.87 19.61 12.66
CA TYR A 270 16.51 19.09 12.59
C TYR A 270 16.01 18.89 11.15
N CYS A 271 16.83 19.25 10.16
CA CYS A 271 16.43 19.17 8.76
C CYS A 271 17.32 18.23 7.95
N HIS A 272 16.75 17.69 6.89
CA HIS A 272 17.47 17.11 5.76
C HIS A 272 17.10 17.90 4.50
N ILE A 273 18.03 18.05 3.57
CA ILE A 273 17.75 18.67 2.27
C ILE A 273 18.26 17.74 1.17
N GLU A 274 17.42 17.46 0.19
CA GLU A 274 17.70 16.51 -0.90
C GLU A 274 17.43 17.15 -2.27
N PRO A 275 18.35 17.01 -3.24
CA PRO A 275 18.12 17.45 -4.61
C PRO A 275 17.31 16.41 -5.40
N TYR A 276 16.44 16.90 -6.28
CA TYR A 276 15.58 16.11 -7.16
C TYR A 276 15.64 16.62 -8.59
N HIS A 277 15.51 15.69 -9.52
CA HIS A 277 15.48 15.92 -10.98
C HIS A 277 14.10 15.63 -11.57
N TYR A 278 13.20 15.07 -10.76
CA TYR A 278 11.82 14.77 -11.12
C TYR A 278 10.88 15.25 -10.01
N ASN A 279 9.68 15.71 -10.36
CA ASN A 279 8.62 16.20 -9.47
C ASN A 279 7.89 15.09 -8.70
N VAL A 280 8.63 14.19 -8.05
CA VAL A 280 8.07 12.98 -7.40
C VAL A 280 7.18 13.26 -6.18
N TRP A 281 7.19 14.48 -5.62
CA TRP A 281 6.32 14.90 -4.51
C TRP A 281 4.91 15.31 -4.94
N GLU A 282 4.66 15.48 -6.24
CA GLU A 282 3.31 15.79 -6.75
C GLU A 282 2.39 14.57 -6.76
N ILE A 283 2.92 13.41 -6.35
CA ILE A 283 2.15 12.18 -6.17
C ILE A 283 1.39 12.29 -4.83
N ASP A 284 0.14 12.74 -4.88
CA ASP A 284 -0.73 12.86 -3.72
C ASP A 284 -1.23 11.48 -3.24
N TYR A 285 -0.81 11.07 -2.04
CA TYR A 285 -1.29 9.86 -1.35
C TYR A 285 -2.53 10.10 -0.47
N THR A 286 -2.92 11.34 -0.26
CA THR A 286 -4.07 11.73 0.56
C THR A 286 -5.31 11.94 -0.29
N GLY A 287 -5.65 10.91 -1.07
CA GLY A 287 -6.99 10.74 -1.57
C GLY A 287 -7.46 11.76 -2.60
N TYR A 288 -6.73 11.98 -3.70
CA TYR A 288 -7.34 12.33 -5.00
C TYR A 288 -6.47 11.89 -6.18
N GLY A 289 -7.11 11.19 -7.13
CA GLY A 289 -6.77 11.23 -8.56
C GLY A 289 -5.59 10.39 -9.03
N THR A 290 -5.79 9.09 -9.22
CA THR A 290 -5.09 8.40 -10.31
C THR A 290 -5.55 9.01 -11.63
N ASN A 291 -4.60 9.51 -12.43
CA ASN A 291 -4.76 10.04 -13.78
C ASN A 291 -5.54 11.36 -13.88
N ASN A 292 -5.00 12.31 -14.65
CA ASN A 292 -5.86 13.26 -15.35
C ASN A 292 -6.85 12.45 -16.20
N PRO A 293 -8.18 12.51 -15.94
CA PRO A 293 -9.19 11.76 -16.71
C PRO A 293 -9.21 12.12 -18.20
N SER A 294 -8.51 13.19 -18.60
CA SER A 294 -8.47 13.68 -19.97
C SER A 294 -7.24 13.26 -20.78
N THR A 295 -6.12 12.81 -20.17
CA THR A 295 -4.87 12.61 -20.92
C THR A 295 -4.11 11.30 -20.68
N GLY A 296 -4.27 10.61 -19.55
CA GLY A 296 -3.61 9.31 -19.32
C GLY A 296 -2.06 9.32 -19.27
N GLU A 297 -1.42 10.47 -19.06
CA GLU A 297 0.04 10.59 -18.93
C GLU A 297 0.48 10.61 -17.45
N SER A 298 1.62 9.96 -17.16
CA SER A 298 2.31 10.01 -15.86
C SER A 298 2.77 11.45 -15.58
N TYR A 299 2.41 12.00 -14.42
CA TYR A 299 2.74 13.37 -13.99
C TYR A 299 4.24 13.59 -13.72
N ILE A 300 5.05 12.53 -13.68
CA ILE A 300 6.47 12.63 -13.38
C ILE A 300 7.22 13.17 -14.60
N GLN A 301 7.76 14.37 -14.47
CA GLN A 301 8.45 15.11 -15.50
C GLN A 301 9.87 15.43 -15.05
N TYR A 302 10.78 15.43 -16.02
CA TYR A 302 12.13 15.92 -15.81
C TYR A 302 12.10 17.43 -15.55
N LEU A 303 12.80 17.86 -14.51
CA LEU A 303 12.90 19.26 -14.13
C LEU A 303 14.06 19.92 -14.89
N ALA A 304 13.80 21.08 -15.49
CA ALA A 304 14.82 21.84 -16.21
C ALA A 304 15.95 22.32 -15.30
N GLU A 305 15.64 22.52 -14.02
CA GLU A 305 16.58 22.87 -12.96
C GLU A 305 16.44 21.87 -11.81
N THR A 306 17.51 21.66 -11.05
CA THR A 306 17.46 20.82 -9.85
C THR A 306 16.55 21.48 -8.82
N ALA A 307 15.51 20.77 -8.40
CA ALA A 307 14.67 21.18 -7.29
C ALA A 307 15.25 20.69 -5.96
N TRP A 308 15.08 21.46 -4.91
CA TRP A 308 15.55 21.08 -3.58
C TRP A 308 14.39 20.95 -2.62
N MET A 309 14.27 19.79 -1.97
CA MET A 309 13.28 19.59 -0.91
C MET A 309 13.96 19.63 0.45
N ILE A 310 13.51 20.52 1.32
CA ILE A 310 13.84 20.51 2.75
C ILE A 310 12.79 19.68 3.49
N TYR A 311 13.25 18.74 4.29
CA TYR A 311 12.46 17.95 5.24
C TYR A 311 12.73 18.46 6.65
N ASP A 312 11.76 19.11 7.28
CA ASP A 312 11.83 19.58 8.66
C ASP A 312 11.19 18.56 9.60
N TYR A 313 12.03 17.85 10.37
CA TYR A 313 11.57 16.83 11.31
C TYR A 313 11.15 17.39 12.67
N LYS A 314 11.38 18.68 12.92
CA LYS A 314 10.93 19.36 14.14
C LYS A 314 9.50 19.85 13.98
N GLU A 315 9.16 20.41 12.83
CA GLU A 315 7.81 20.91 12.53
C GLU A 315 6.96 19.92 11.72
N HIS A 316 7.53 18.81 11.25
CA HIS A 316 6.89 17.81 10.39
C HIS A 316 6.35 18.38 9.07
N THR A 317 7.14 19.24 8.43
CA THR A 317 6.80 19.92 7.17
C THR A 317 7.87 19.71 6.12
N THR A 318 7.50 19.92 4.85
CA THR A 318 8.44 20.01 3.74
C THR A 318 8.40 21.39 3.09
N LEU A 319 9.52 21.80 2.48
CA LEU A 319 9.60 23.00 1.65
C LEU A 319 10.33 22.67 0.36
N LEU A 320 9.67 22.93 -0.77
CA LEU A 320 10.25 22.87 -2.11
C LEU A 320 10.88 24.23 -2.44
N ILE A 321 12.12 24.22 -2.93
CA ILE A 321 12.90 25.39 -3.39
C ILE A 321 13.27 25.21 -4.85
#